data_AF-A0A6N2MKZ8-F1
#
_entry.id   AF-A0A6N2MKZ8-F1
#
_cell.length_a   1.000
_cell.length_b   1.000
_cell.length_c   1.000
_cell.angle_alpha   90.00
_cell.angle_beta   90.00
_cell.angle_gamma   90.00
#
_symmetry.space_group_name_H-M   'P 1'
#
loop_
_entity.id
_entity.type
_entity.pdbx_description
1 polymer ?
#
loop_
_entity_poly.entity_id
_entity_poly.type
_entity_poly.pdbx_seq_one_letter_code
_entity_poly.pdbx_strand_id
1 'polypeptide(L)'
;MDPKLTEVSQLFERFKAACTRDDLSTSTNMLSQLKVLLTGFRSLPPLFENTPNSTQELIIARDIYEHAVLLSVKNGDQDAFERDFFQLKPYYTDAGSI
;
A
#
# COMPACT_ATOMS: atom_id res chain seq x y z
N MET A 1 -17.29 -10.38 -3.65
CA MET A 1 -16.03 -9.73 -3.26
C MET A 1 -15.03 -9.93 -4.38
N ASP A 2 -14.32 -8.89 -4.78
CA ASP A 2 -13.30 -8.99 -5.81
C ASP A 2 -12.18 -9.95 -5.34
N PRO A 3 -11.80 -10.96 -6.14
CA PRO A 3 -10.77 -11.92 -5.75
C PRO A 3 -9.41 -11.24 -5.49
N LYS A 4 -9.09 -10.20 -6.27
CA LYS A 4 -7.88 -9.38 -6.08
C LYS A 4 -7.87 -8.63 -4.74
N LEU A 5 -9.00 -8.03 -4.36
CA LEU A 5 -9.11 -7.30 -3.11
C LEU A 5 -8.94 -8.23 -1.91
N THR A 6 -9.45 -9.46 -2.02
CA THR A 6 -9.29 -10.50 -1.00
C THR A 6 -7.83 -10.93 -0.87
N GLU A 7 -7.14 -11.13 -1.99
CA GLU A 7 -5.71 -11.46 -2.02
C GLU A 7 -4.84 -10.36 -1.41
N VAL A 8 -5.05 -9.10 -1.81
CA VAL A 8 -4.33 -7.94 -1.26
C VAL A 8 -4.59 -7.80 0.24
N SER A 9 -5.84 -7.98 0.68
CA SER A 9 -6.19 -7.93 2.11
C SER A 9 -5.47 -9.02 2.91
N GLN A 10 -5.46 -10.26 2.42
CA GLN A 10 -4.76 -11.36 3.10
C GLN A 10 -3.25 -11.14 3.15
N LEU A 11 -2.65 -10.66 2.06
CA LEU A 11 -1.22 -10.35 2.02
C LEU A 11 -0.88 -9.16 2.93
N PHE A 12 -1.76 -8.17 3.01
CA PHE A 12 -1.59 -7.00 3.88
C PHE A 12 -1.65 -7.37 5.36
N GLU A 13 -2.55 -8.27 5.77
CA GLU A 13 -2.56 -8.79 7.15
C GLU A 13 -1.25 -9.50 7.51
N ARG A 14 -0.71 -10.31 6.60
CA ARG A 14 0.60 -10.97 6.80
C ARG A 14 1.74 -9.97 6.90
N PHE A 15 1.71 -8.94 6.07
CA PHE A 15 2.68 -7.85 6.10
C PHE A 15 2.64 -7.08 7.43
N LYS A 16 1.45 -6.72 7.94
CA LYS A 16 1.31 -6.09 9.26
C LYS A 16 1.87 -6.97 10.39
N ALA A 17 1.61 -8.28 10.32
CA ALA A 17 2.19 -9.23 11.28
C ALA A 17 3.72 -9.28 11.19
N ALA A 18 4.30 -9.25 9.98
CA ALA A 18 5.75 -9.19 9.78
C ALA A 18 6.36 -7.88 10.31
N CYS A 19 5.73 -6.74 10.06
CA CYS A 19 6.15 -5.44 10.61
C CYS A 19 6.09 -5.40 12.14
N THR A 20 5.09 -6.05 12.75
CA THR A 20 4.95 -6.16 14.21
C THR A 20 6.06 -7.04 14.82
N ARG A 21 6.52 -8.06 14.08
CA ARG A 21 7.60 -8.95 14.50
C ARG A 21 9.00 -8.40 14.22
N ASP A 22 9.10 -7.17 13.70
CA ASP A 22 10.35 -6.53 13.27
C ASP A 22 11.14 -7.37 12.24
N ASP A 23 10.44 -8.21 11.46
CA ASP A 23 11.06 -8.93 10.34
C ASP A 23 11.06 -8.03 9.11
N LEU A 24 12.08 -7.17 9.06
CA LEU A 24 12.25 -6.16 8.03
C LEU A 24 12.44 -6.79 6.65
N SER A 25 13.20 -7.88 6.55
CA SER A 25 13.48 -8.57 5.29
C SER A 25 12.22 -9.15 4.64
N THR A 26 11.41 -9.85 5.44
CA THR A 26 10.13 -10.40 4.99
C THR A 26 9.14 -9.28 4.70
N SER A 27 9.12 -8.22 5.51
CA SER A 27 8.26 -7.06 5.30
C SER A 27 8.55 -6.36 3.97
N THR A 28 9.82 -6.13 3.62
CA THR A 28 10.20 -5.52 2.34
C THR A 28 9.84 -6.39 1.14
N ASN A 29 9.98 -7.73 1.26
CA ASN A 29 9.58 -8.65 0.20
C ASN A 29 8.05 -8.66 0.01
N MET A 30 7.29 -8.74 1.11
CA MET A 30 5.82 -8.68 1.09
C MET A 30 5.30 -7.34 0.56
N LEU A 31 5.95 -6.24 0.95
CA LEU A 31 5.62 -4.90 0.44
C LEU A 31 5.81 -4.81 -1.08
N SER A 32 6.86 -5.41 -1.61
CA SER A 32 7.10 -5.44 -3.06
C SER A 32 5.98 -6.19 -3.78
N GLN A 33 5.54 -7.33 -3.24
CA GLN A 33 4.40 -8.08 -3.77
C GLN A 33 3.08 -7.29 -3.69
N LEU A 34 2.83 -6.61 -2.57
CA LEU A 34 1.66 -5.73 -2.40
C LEU A 34 1.65 -4.62 -3.44
N LYS A 35 2.78 -3.91 -3.64
CA LYS A 35 2.89 -2.85 -4.64
C LYS A 35 2.62 -3.35 -6.06
N VAL A 36 3.07 -4.56 -6.41
CA VAL A 36 2.74 -5.17 -7.70
C VAL A 36 1.24 -5.41 -7.84
N LEU A 37 0.58 -5.95 -6.82
CA LEU A 37 -0.88 -6.14 -6.84
C LEU A 37 -1.63 -4.82 -6.98
N LEU A 38 -1.15 -3.76 -6.33
CA LEU A 38 -1.73 -2.41 -6.45
C LEU A 38 -1.74 -1.91 -7.89
N THR A 39 -0.71 -2.19 -8.70
CA THR A 39 -0.71 -1.81 -10.13
C THR A 39 -1.85 -2.43 -10.95
N GLY A 40 -2.49 -3.48 -10.42
CA GLY A 40 -3.62 -4.14 -11.05
C GLY A 40 -4.98 -3.46 -10.81
N PHE A 41 -5.04 -2.42 -9.96
CA PHE A 41 -6.24 -1.65 -9.66
C PHE A 41 -6.32 -0.39 -10.51
N ARG A 42 -7.41 -0.24 -11.26
CA ARG A 42 -7.65 0.95 -12.10
C ARG A 42 -8.15 2.16 -11.31
N SER A 43 -8.61 1.93 -10.09
CA SER A 43 -9.07 2.98 -9.18
C SER A 43 -7.92 3.77 -8.57
N LEU A 44 -6.68 3.29 -8.69
CA LEU A 44 -5.49 3.92 -8.14
C LEU A 44 -4.91 4.99 -9.09
N PRO A 45 -4.05 5.89 -8.58
CA PRO A 45 -3.30 6.81 -9.42
C PRO A 45 -2.51 6.03 -10.49
N PRO A 46 -2.50 6.46 -11.76
CA PRO A 46 -2.98 7.75 -12.27
C PRO A 46 -4.42 7.75 -12.81
N LEU A 47 -5.10 6.60 -12.85
CA LEU A 47 -6.35 6.44 -13.60
C LEU A 47 -7.58 6.93 -12.81
N PHE A 48 -7.60 6.77 -11.48
CA PHE A 48 -8.71 7.15 -10.60
C PHE A 48 -10.09 6.72 -11.15
N GLU A 49 -10.16 5.54 -11.77
CA GLU A 49 -11.39 5.05 -12.37
C GLU A 49 -12.43 4.77 -11.27
N ASN A 50 -13.65 5.27 -11.43
CA ASN A 50 -14.73 5.02 -10.50
C ASN A 50 -15.27 3.60 -10.67
N THR A 51 -14.62 2.65 -10.02
CA THR A 51 -15.10 1.27 -9.87
C THR A 51 -16.01 1.15 -8.63
N PRO A 52 -16.87 0.13 -8.54
CA PRO A 52 -17.72 -0.10 -7.37
C PRO A 52 -16.93 -0.28 -6.06
N ASN A 53 -15.66 -0.70 -6.15
CA ASN A 53 -14.78 -0.95 -5.02
C ASN A 53 -13.67 0.11 -4.89
N SER A 54 -13.74 1.21 -5.64
CA SER A 54 -12.68 2.22 -5.73
C SER A 54 -12.30 2.78 -4.37
N THR A 55 -13.29 3.07 -3.52
CA THR A 55 -13.08 3.50 -2.13
C THR A 55 -12.26 2.49 -1.33
N GLN A 56 -12.60 1.20 -1.42
CA GLN A 56 -11.92 0.17 -0.65
C GLN A 56 -10.50 -0.09 -1.16
N GLU A 57 -10.30 -0.02 -2.48
CA GLU A 57 -8.98 -0.08 -3.12
C GLU A 57 -8.09 1.10 -2.75
N LEU A 58 -8.64 2.32 -2.68
CA LEU A 58 -7.90 3.51 -2.26
C LEU A 58 -7.53 3.46 -0.77
N ILE A 59 -8.44 3.00 0.09
CA ILE A 59 -8.17 2.85 1.53
C ILE A 59 -7.05 1.82 1.76
N ILE A 60 -7.14 0.63 1.15
CA ILE A 60 -6.11 -0.40 1.37
C ILE A 60 -4.76 0.02 0.79
N ALA A 61 -4.74 0.69 -0.37
CA ALA A 61 -3.51 1.21 -0.94
C ALA A 61 -2.86 2.26 -0.03
N ARG A 62 -3.66 3.21 0.51
CA ARG A 62 -3.18 4.20 1.48
C ARG A 62 -2.54 3.52 2.69
N ASP A 63 -3.24 2.59 3.32
CA ASP A 63 -2.75 1.88 4.50
C ASP A 63 -1.44 1.11 4.22
N ILE A 64 -1.31 0.52 3.02
CA ILE A 64 -0.07 -0.14 2.58
C ILE A 64 1.07 0.86 2.49
N TYR A 65 0.87 2.02 1.84
CA TYR A 65 1.91 3.04 1.68
C TYR A 65 2.30 3.70 3.02
N GLU A 66 1.38 3.86 3.97
CA GLU A 66 1.69 4.33 5.32
C GLU A 66 2.67 3.40 6.03
N HIS A 67 2.39 2.10 6.00
CA HIS A 67 3.28 1.10 6.59
C HIS A 67 4.59 0.97 5.81
N ALA A 68 4.59 1.22 4.49
CA ALA A 68 5.80 1.27 3.68
C ALA A 68 6.74 2.41 4.14
N VAL A 69 6.18 3.59 4.40
CA VAL A 69 6.91 4.73 4.95
C VAL A 69 7.48 4.39 6.33
N LEU A 70 6.67 3.82 7.23
CA LEU A 70 7.14 3.39 8.56
C LEU A 70 8.25 2.34 8.48
N LEU A 71 8.13 1.36 7.58
CA LEU A 71 9.15 0.34 7.35
C LEU A 71 10.46 0.95 6.84
N SER A 72 10.37 1.93 5.94
CA SER A 72 11.54 2.62 5.40
C SER A 72 12.31 3.38 6.48
N VAL A 73 11.58 4.04 7.40
CA VAL A 73 12.18 4.70 8.58
C VAL A 73 12.84 3.67 9.50
N LYS A 74 12.19 2.52 9.76
CA LYS A 74 12.79 1.43 10.56
C LYS A 74 14.06 0.87 9.94
N ASN A 75 14.11 0.75 8.62
CA ASN A 75 15.29 0.30 7.88
C ASN A 75 16.39 1.36 7.76
N GLY A 76 16.10 2.63 8.10
CA GLY A 76 17.02 3.74 7.83
C GLY A 76 17.24 3.99 6.33
N ASP A 77 16.31 3.56 5.48
CA ASP A 77 16.39 3.69 4.03
C ASP A 77 15.69 4.99 3.60
N GLN A 78 16.49 6.06 3.44
CA GLN A 78 15.99 7.38 3.07
C GLN A 78 15.37 7.39 1.66
N ASP A 79 15.98 6.69 0.71
CA ASP A 79 15.49 6.66 -0.68
C ASP A 79 14.13 5.94 -0.77
N ALA A 80 13.96 4.86 -0.01
CA ALA A 80 12.67 4.18 0.11
C ALA A 80 11.63 5.05 0.81
N PHE A 81 12.02 5.77 1.87
CA PHE A 81 11.14 6.69 2.57
C PHE A 81 10.60 7.78 1.63
N GLU A 82 11.49 8.49 0.92
CA GLU A 82 11.07 9.57 0.03
C GLU A 82 10.14 9.06 -1.07
N ARG A 83 10.51 7.97 -1.74
CA ARG A 83 9.69 7.34 -2.78
C ARG A 83 8.31 6.94 -2.27
N ASP A 84 8.25 6.25 -1.13
CA ASP A 84 6.99 5.73 -0.60
C ASP A 84 6.11 6.86 -0.06
N PHE A 85 6.72 7.92 0.50
CA PHE A 85 6.01 9.12 0.90
C PHE A 85 5.43 9.89 -0.29
N PHE A 86 6.17 10.00 -1.40
CA PHE A 86 5.64 10.60 -2.63
C PHE A 86 4.47 9.80 -3.20
N GLN A 87 4.50 8.46 -3.10
CA GLN A 87 3.39 7.61 -3.51
C GLN A 87 2.19 7.72 -2.57
N LEU A 88 2.40 8.01 -1.28
CA LEU A 88 1.34 8.19 -0.29
C LEU A 88 0.58 9.52 -0.46
N LYS A 89 1.25 10.59 -0.90
CA LYS A 89 0.67 11.95 -1.00
C LYS A 89 -0.68 12.01 -1.75
N PRO A 90 -0.84 11.44 -2.95
CA PRO A 90 -2.11 11.47 -3.69
C PRO A 90 -3.31 10.92 -2.90
N TYR A 91 -3.07 9.96 -1.99
CA TYR A 91 -4.12 9.37 -1.16
C TYR A 91 -4.65 10.29 -0.07
N TYR A 92 -3.94 11.40 0.22
CA TYR A 92 -4.36 12.42 1.17
C TYR A 92 -4.80 13.71 0.48
N THR A 93 -4.27 14.02 -0.70
CA THR A 93 -4.60 15.25 -1.45
C THR A 93 -5.74 15.04 -2.44
N ASP A 94 -5.70 13.93 -3.19
CA ASP A 94 -6.60 13.71 -4.34
C ASP A 94 -7.76 12.77 -3.95
N ALA A 95 -7.49 11.82 -3.06
CA ALA A 95 -8.52 10.97 -2.44
C ALA A 95 -9.15 11.58 -1.17
N GLY A 96 -8.79 12.83 -0.80
CA GLY A 96 -9.30 13.51 0.40
C GLY A 96 -10.79 13.88 0.38
N SER A 97 -11.53 13.52 -0.68
CA SER A 97 -12.98 13.69 -0.78
C SER A 97 -13.79 12.41 -0.51
N ILE A 98 -13.14 11.35 -0.01
CA ILE A 98 -13.80 10.10 0.41
C ILE A 98 -14.15 10.17 1.90
#